data_AF-A0A2T7BPQ0-F1
#
_entry.id   AF-A0A2T7BPQ0-F1
#
_cell.length_a   1.000
_cell.length_b   1.000
_cell.length_c   1.000
_cell.angle_alpha   90.00
_cell.angle_beta   90.00
_cell.angle_gamma   90.00
#
_symmetry.space_group_name_H-M   'P 1'
#
loop_
_entity.id
_entity.type
_entity.pdbx_description
1 polymer ?
#
loop_
_entity_poly.entity_id
_entity_poly.type
_entity_poly.pdbx_seq_one_letter_code
_entity_poly.pdbx_strand_id
1 'polypeptide(L)' 'MENTVENKKDFTRNWVASSRFLFYVSLFCMFFFALAGCYNLYTHHYEGKPSVNVPDNTLYDPKYK' A
#
# COMPACT_ATOMS: atom_id res chain seq x y z
N MET A 1 -41.68 -13.08 -4.44
CA MET A 1 -41.57 -14.50 -4.83
C MET A 1 -40.14 -14.91 -4.57
N GLU A 2 -39.90 -15.57 -3.44
CA GLU A 2 -38.59 -16.15 -3.14
C GLU A 2 -38.39 -17.33 -4.10
N ASN A 3 -37.30 -17.34 -4.86
CA ASN A 3 -37.01 -18.36 -5.84
C ASN A 3 -36.47 -19.60 -5.08
N THR A 4 -37.34 -20.56 -4.76
CA THR A 4 -37.03 -21.74 -3.92
C THR A 4 -36.24 -22.83 -4.63
N VAL A 5 -35.62 -22.53 -5.78
CA VAL A 5 -34.81 -23.49 -6.52
C VAL A 5 -33.48 -23.68 -5.78
N GLU A 6 -33.25 -24.90 -5.29
CA GLU A 6 -32.01 -25.30 -4.61
C GLU A 6 -30.78 -25.07 -5.52
N ASN A 7 -30.13 -23.92 -5.34
CA ASN A 7 -28.90 -23.59 -6.04
C ASN A 7 -27.71 -24.22 -5.31
N LYS A 8 -27.24 -25.37 -5.83
CA LYS A 8 -26.07 -26.09 -5.30
C LYS A 8 -24.74 -25.40 -5.60
N LYS A 9 -24.72 -24.40 -6.49
CA LYS A 9 -23.53 -23.64 -6.87
C LYS A 9 -23.45 -22.29 -6.15
N ASP A 10 -24.34 -22.04 -5.20
CA ASP A 10 -24.31 -20.83 -4.41
C ASP A 10 -23.12 -20.85 -3.45
N PHE A 11 -22.13 -20.02 -3.77
CA PHE A 11 -20.89 -19.88 -3.02
C PHE A 11 -21.14 -19.34 -1.61
N THR A 12 -22.15 -18.47 -1.44
CA THR A 12 -22.45 -17.84 -0.15
C THR A 12 -23.02 -18.83 0.87
N ARG A 13 -23.59 -19.94 0.38
CA ARG A 13 -24.26 -20.96 1.20
C ARG A 13 -23.30 -22.01 1.78
N ASN A 14 -22.05 -22.04 1.30
CA ASN A 14 -21.00 -22.90 1.84
C ASN A 14 -19.93 -22.07 2.55
N TRP A 15 -20.00 -22.04 3.88
CA TRP A 15 -19.10 -21.24 4.72
C TRP A 15 -17.63 -21.70 4.62
N VAL A 16 -17.38 -22.99 4.44
CA VAL A 16 -16.03 -23.55 4.31
C VAL A 16 -15.39 -23.13 2.98
N ALA A 17 -16.13 -23.23 1.87
CA ALA A 17 -15.66 -22.78 0.57
C ALA A 17 -15.48 -21.25 0.54
N SER A 18 -16.43 -20.52 1.14
CA SER A 18 -16.36 -19.06 1.27
C SER A 18 -15.14 -18.57 2.04
N SER A 19 -14.87 -19.17 3.20
CA SER A 19 -13.73 -18.80 4.04
C SER A 19 -12.39 -19.01 3.33
N ARG A 20 -12.21 -20.16 2.64
CA ARG A 20 -10.99 -20.45 1.88
C ARG A 20 -10.74 -19.43 0.78
N PHE A 21 -11.77 -19.07 0.03
CA PHE A 21 -11.66 -18.06 -1.02
C PHE A 21 -11.30 -16.69 -0.45
N LEU A 22 -12.00 -16.24 0.60
CA LEU A 22 -11.73 -14.96 1.25
C LEU A 22 -10.31 -14.89 1.82
N PHE A 23 -9.77 -16.00 2.32
CA PHE A 23 -8.38 -16.09 2.76
C PHE A 23 -7.38 -15.85 1.62
N TYR A 24 -7.60 -16.44 0.45
CA TYR A 24 -6.72 -16.19 -0.71
C TYR A 24 -6.82 -14.75 -1.21
N VAL A 25 -8.04 -14.18 -1.24
CA VAL A 25 -8.25 -12.78 -1.62
C VAL A 25 -7.58 -11.84 -0.62
N SER A 26 -7.69 -12.09 0.68
CA SER A 26 -7.07 -11.24 1.69
C SER A 26 -5.54 -11.31 1.64
N LEU A 27 -4.96 -12.50 1.46
CA LEU A 27 -3.52 -12.66 1.23
C LEU A 27 -3.05 -11.92 -0.01
N PHE A 28 -3.80 -12.02 -1.12
CA PHE A 28 -3.49 -11.31 -2.36
C PHE A 28 -3.51 -9.79 -2.13
N CYS A 29 -4.55 -9.26 -1.49
CA CYS A 29 -4.64 -7.84 -1.16
C CYS A 29 -3.50 -7.38 -0.25
N MET A 30 -3.15 -8.13 0.79
CA MET A 30 -2.02 -7.81 1.67
C MET A 30 -0.70 -7.79 0.92
N PHE A 31 -0.48 -8.75 0.01
CA PHE A 31 0.73 -8.81 -0.80
C PHE A 31 0.86 -7.58 -1.72
N PHE A 32 -0.21 -7.23 -2.44
CA PHE A 32 -0.23 -6.03 -3.29
C PHE A 32 -0.09 -4.74 -2.48
N PHE A 33 -0.71 -4.65 -1.30
CA PHE A 33 -0.56 -3.51 -0.41
C PHE A 33 0.89 -3.34 0.04
N ALA A 34 1.56 -4.42 0.46
CA ALA A 34 2.95 -4.38 0.87
C ALA A 34 3.87 -3.97 -0.29
N LEU A 35 3.71 -4.57 -1.47
CA LEU A 35 4.49 -4.22 -2.66
C LEU A 35 4.27 -2.77 -3.10
N ALA A 36 3.03 -2.30 -3.13
CA ALA A 36 2.71 -0.92 -3.46
C ALA A 36 3.30 0.06 -2.44
N GLY A 37 3.28 -0.30 -1.14
CA GLY A 37 3.91 0.46 -0.07
C GLY A 37 5.42 0.55 -0.24
N CYS A 38 6.10 -0.59 -0.47
CA CYS A 38 7.54 -0.63 -0.72
C CYS A 38 7.93 0.18 -1.97
N TYR A 39 7.15 0.05 -3.06
CA TYR A 39 7.39 0.80 -4.29
C TYR A 39 7.27 2.31 -4.06
N ASN A 40 6.19 2.78 -3.43
CA ASN A 40 6.01 4.21 -3.15
C ASN A 40 7.09 4.77 -2.21
N LEU A 41 7.50 3.98 -1.21
CA LEU A 41 8.57 4.41 -0.31
C LEU A 41 9.91 4.52 -1.04
N TYR A 42 10.17 3.61 -2.00
CA TYR A 42 11.35 3.69 -2.85
C TYR A 42 11.30 4.86 -3.83
N THR A 43 10.15 5.14 -4.46
CA THR A 43 10.06 6.26 -5.41
C THR A 43 10.17 7.62 -4.74
N HIS A 44 9.66 7.75 -3.51
CA HIS A 44 9.69 8.99 -2.74
C HIS A 44 10.76 8.98 -1.65
N HIS A 45 11.83 8.20 -1.84
CA HIS A 45 12.96 8.23 -0.94
C HIS A 45 13.66 9.59 -0.99
N TYR A 46 14.36 9.94 0.09
CA TYR A 46 15.15 11.16 0.15
C TYR A 46 16.34 11.09 -0.81
N GLU A 47 16.34 11.92 -1.85
CA GLU A 47 17.38 11.93 -2.90
C GLU A 47 18.73 12.53 -2.46
N GLY A 48 18.82 13.04 -1.22
CA GLY A 48 20.04 13.64 -0.66
C GLY A 48 19.97 15.15 -0.53
N LYS A 49 21.15 15.79 -0.42
CA LYS A 49 21.27 17.24 -0.22
C LYS A 49 21.42 17.92 -1.60
N PRO A 50 20.34 18.46 -2.21
CA PRO A 50 20.48 19.22 -3.44
C PRO A 50 21.38 20.44 -3.19
N SER A 51 22.21 20.80 -4.18
CA SER A 51 22.98 22.03 -4.16
C SER A 51 22.02 23.21 -4.34
N VAL A 52 21.41 23.63 -3.24
CA VAL A 52 20.59 24.83 -3.17
C VAL A 52 21.46 26.00 -2.76
N ASN A 53 21.18 27.18 -3.31
CA ASN A 53 21.86 28.40 -2.88
C ASN A 53 21.37 28.73 -1.46
N VAL A 54 22.16 28.30 -0.48
CA VAL A 54 21.88 28.53 0.94
C VAL A 54 22.38 29.94 1.28
N PRO A 55 21.54 30.82 1.86
CA PRO A 55 21.97 32.14 2.30
C PRO A 55 23.14 32.08 3.28
N ASP A 56 24.16 32.92 3.08
CA ASP A 56 25.39 32.94 3.89
C ASP A 56 25.15 33.14 5.39
N ASN A 57 24.03 33.76 5.78
CA ASN A 57 23.65 33.96 7.19
C ASN A 57 23.13 32.69 7.90
N THR A 58 22.88 31.61 7.14
CA THR A 58 22.45 30.31 7.69
C THR A 58 23.59 29.30 7.77
N LEU A 59 24.79 29.67 7.28
CA LEU A 59 25.99 28.87 7.44
C LEU A 59 26.39 28.86 8.92
N TYR A 60 26.85 27.70 9.38
CA TYR A 60 27.36 27.54 10.75
C TYR A 60 28.56 28.45 11.01
N ASP A 61 29.40 28.63 9.98
CA ASP A 61 30.54 29.53 10.02
C ASP A 61 30.12 30.92 9.53
N PRO A 62 30.13 31.95 10.40
CA PRO A 62 29.73 33.29 10.02
C PRO A 62 30.77 33.92 9.08
N LYS A 63 30.31 34.48 7.96
CA LYS A 63 31.13 35.31 7.07
C LYS A 63 30.93 36.78 7.41
N TYR A 64 32.02 37.47 7.73
CA TYR A 64 32.04 38.91 7.96
C TYR A 64 32.49 39.64 6.68
N LYS A 65 31.98 40.87 6.47
CA LYS A 65 32.36 41.74 5.34
C LYS A 65 33.58 42.59 5.68
#